data_AF-A0A949CLG5-F1
#
_entry.id   AF-A0A949CLG5-F1
#
_cell.length_a   1.000
_cell.length_b   1.000
_cell.length_c   1.000
_cell.angle_alpha   90.00
_cell.angle_beta   90.00
_cell.angle_gamma   90.00
#
_symmetry.space_group_name_H-M   'P 1'
#
loop_
_entity.id
_entity.type
_entity.pdbx_description
1 polymer ?
#
loop_
_entity_poly.entity_id
_entity_poly.type
_entity_poly.pdbx_seq_one_letter_code
_entity_poly.pdbx_strand_id
1 'polypeptide(L)'
;MIESIHKYLIALWVGILLGTIPIYAAEVAKNGGQDATSSSDSSADAEIASPSSDNSVSGSEGPSSNRIIVLIGSLTIFVLAVFVGFEVINKVPPTLHTPLMSGSNAISGITIVGAILATGFQKFGFGSLMGFAAIVLAMINVAGGFWVTHRMLVMFKKK
;
A
#
# COMPACT_ATOMS: atom_id res chain seq x y z
N MET A 1 -28.56 3.32 -18.69
CA MET A 1 -28.37 2.57 -17.42
C MET A 1 -26.96 2.75 -16.88
N ILE A 2 -25.90 2.29 -17.58
CA ILE A 2 -24.48 2.48 -17.19
C ILE A 2 -24.15 3.95 -16.86
N GLU A 3 -24.53 4.89 -17.74
CA GLU A 3 -24.45 6.35 -17.55
C GLU A 3 -24.95 6.88 -16.19
N SER A 4 -25.97 6.25 -15.62
CA SER A 4 -26.57 6.69 -14.35
C SER A 4 -25.78 6.15 -13.16
N ILE A 5 -25.45 4.85 -13.20
CA ILE A 5 -24.62 4.17 -12.19
C ILE A 5 -23.31 4.93 -12.00
N HIS A 6 -22.65 5.33 -13.09
CA HIS A 6 -21.38 6.06 -13.01
C HIS A 6 -21.50 7.41 -12.28
N LYS A 7 -22.61 8.14 -12.47
CA LYS A 7 -22.86 9.44 -11.83
C LYS A 7 -23.14 9.29 -10.33
N TYR A 8 -23.90 8.26 -9.92
CA TYR A 8 -24.09 7.94 -8.50
C TYR A 8 -22.79 7.48 -7.83
N LEU A 9 -21.97 6.69 -8.53
CA LEU A 9 -20.66 6.24 -8.05
C LEU A 9 -19.71 7.43 -7.83
N ILE A 10 -19.65 8.40 -8.76
CA ILE A 10 -18.85 9.62 -8.63
C ILE A 10 -19.40 10.53 -7.51
N ALA A 11 -20.72 10.69 -7.38
CA ALA A 11 -21.32 11.49 -6.32
C ALA A 11 -21.03 10.93 -4.93
N LEU A 12 -21.07 9.60 -4.77
CA LEU A 12 -20.73 8.91 -3.53
C LEU A 12 -19.23 9.06 -3.19
N TRP A 13 -18.36 9.03 -4.19
CA TRP A 13 -16.94 9.35 -4.04
C TRP A 13 -16.67 10.77 -3.54
N VAL A 14 -17.28 11.76 -4.19
CA VAL A 14 -17.13 13.18 -3.83
C VAL A 14 -17.68 13.43 -2.41
N GLY A 15 -18.80 12.81 -2.05
CA GLY A 15 -19.36 12.89 -0.69
C GLY A 15 -18.43 12.34 0.39
N ILE A 16 -17.78 11.20 0.17
CA ILE A 16 -16.79 10.63 1.11
C ILE A 16 -15.56 11.55 1.22
N LEU A 17 -15.07 12.06 0.09
CA LEU A 17 -13.88 12.91 0.05
C LEU A 17 -14.10 14.24 0.81
N LEU A 18 -15.23 14.93 0.58
CA LEU A 18 -15.56 16.16 1.31
C LEU A 18 -15.96 15.91 2.77
N GLY A 19 -16.53 14.75 3.10
CA GLY A 19 -16.95 14.44 4.47
C GLY A 19 -15.80 14.04 5.40
N THR A 20 -14.85 13.25 4.91
CA THR A 20 -13.81 12.64 5.77
C THR A 20 -12.59 13.53 6.00
N ILE A 21 -12.14 14.29 5.00
CA ILE A 21 -10.97 15.17 5.10
C ILE A 21 -11.09 16.22 6.22
N PRO A 22 -12.19 17.02 6.34
CA PRO A 22 -12.27 18.04 7.39
C PRO A 22 -12.40 17.44 8.80
N ILE A 23 -13.02 16.26 8.94
CA ILE A 23 -13.09 15.54 10.22
C ILE A 23 -11.68 15.05 10.63
N TYR A 24 -10.92 14.49 9.68
CA TYR A 24 -9.56 14.04 9.91
C TYR A 24 -8.61 15.20 10.22
N ALA A 25 -8.72 16.31 9.49
CA ALA A 25 -7.93 17.52 9.72
C ALA A 25 -8.25 18.19 11.07
N ALA A 26 -9.53 18.21 11.49
CA ALA A 26 -9.93 18.72 12.79
C ALA A 26 -9.40 17.87 13.96
N GLU A 27 -9.40 16.54 13.82
CA GLU A 27 -8.83 15.64 14.83
C GLU A 27 -7.30 15.77 14.93
N VAL A 28 -6.61 15.93 13.80
CA VAL A 28 -5.15 16.21 13.79
C VAL A 28 -4.85 17.58 14.41
N ALA A 29 -5.63 18.62 14.11
CA ALA A 29 -5.44 19.95 14.69
C ALA A 29 -5.70 19.99 16.20
N LYS A 30 -6.59 19.12 16.71
CA LYS A 30 -6.89 18.99 18.15
C LYS A 30 -5.78 18.29 18.93
N ASN A 31 -5.02 17.40 18.28
CA ASN A 31 -3.98 16.59 18.93
C ASN A 31 -2.53 17.07 18.63
N GLY A 32 -2.32 17.91 17.61
CA GLY A 32 -0.99 18.45 17.23
C GLY A 32 -0.46 19.60 18.10
N GLY A 33 -0.84 19.66 19.39
CA GLY A 33 -0.68 20.84 20.25
C GLY A 33 0.21 20.69 21.48
N GLN A 34 1.06 19.66 21.57
CA GLN A 34 1.91 19.43 22.76
C GLN A 34 3.43 19.50 22.53
N ASP A 35 3.90 19.76 21.30
CA ASP A 35 5.33 19.73 20.96
C ASP A 35 5.93 21.12 20.69
N ALA A 36 5.81 22.07 21.64
CA ALA A 36 6.53 23.35 21.56
C ALA A 36 6.81 24.01 22.93
N THR A 37 8.08 23.94 23.34
CA THR A 37 8.79 24.95 24.18
C THR A 37 8.37 25.16 25.64
N SER A 38 9.18 24.63 26.56
CA SER A 38 9.81 25.48 27.60
C SER A 38 11.02 24.78 28.24
N SER A 39 12.22 25.34 28.03
CA SER A 39 13.47 24.93 28.67
C SER A 39 13.81 25.88 29.81
N SER A 40 13.81 25.39 31.06
CA SER A 40 14.39 25.98 32.30
C SER A 40 14.17 25.00 33.47
N ASP A 41 15.03 24.83 34.48
CA ASP A 41 16.50 25.03 34.57
C ASP A 41 17.03 24.33 35.86
N SER A 42 18.35 24.19 36.01
CA SER A 42 19.13 24.08 37.26
C SER A 42 19.19 22.75 38.08
N SER A 43 20.38 22.56 38.69
CA SER A 43 20.83 21.54 39.67
C SER A 43 20.74 20.06 39.25
N ALA A 44 21.86 19.38 38.99
CA ALA A 44 22.87 18.91 39.95
C ALA A 44 22.33 17.82 40.91
N ASP A 45 22.69 16.57 40.65
CA ASP A 45 23.55 15.76 41.54
C ASP A 45 23.99 14.48 40.83
N ALA A 46 25.06 13.84 41.33
CA ALA A 46 25.72 12.70 40.69
C ALA A 46 25.40 11.38 41.39
N GLU A 47 25.15 10.32 40.63
CA GLU A 47 25.27 8.95 41.15
C GLU A 47 25.85 7.99 40.11
N ILE A 48 26.66 7.03 40.58
CA ILE A 48 27.40 6.05 39.80
C ILE A 48 26.72 4.68 39.96
N ALA A 49 26.12 4.13 38.90
CA ALA A 49 25.69 2.73 38.89
C ALA A 49 25.67 2.09 37.48
N SER A 50 26.45 1.00 37.37
CA SER A 50 26.38 -0.17 36.46
C SER A 50 25.60 -0.15 35.12
N PRO A 51 26.19 -0.69 34.03
CA PRO A 51 25.46 -1.01 32.81
C PRO A 51 24.68 -2.33 32.95
N SER A 52 23.42 -2.26 33.39
CA SER A 52 22.49 -3.40 33.36
C SER A 52 21.61 -3.37 32.11
N SER A 53 21.48 -4.52 31.45
CA SER A 53 20.68 -4.69 30.23
C SER A 53 19.19 -4.53 30.49
N ASP A 54 18.54 -3.56 29.84
CA ASP A 54 17.11 -3.61 29.62
C ASP A 54 16.73 -2.87 28.32
N ASN A 55 16.45 -3.62 27.26
CA ASN A 55 15.81 -3.09 26.05
C ASN A 55 14.37 -3.63 25.96
N SER A 56 13.66 -3.54 27.09
CA SER A 56 12.21 -3.71 27.14
C SER A 56 11.53 -2.43 26.66
N VAL A 57 11.41 -2.28 25.33
CA VAL A 57 10.50 -1.30 24.71
C VAL A 57 9.06 -1.71 25.01
N SER A 58 8.63 -1.47 26.24
CA SER A 58 7.25 -1.54 26.71
C SER A 58 6.57 -0.21 26.44
N GLY A 59 6.54 0.20 25.17
CA GLY A 59 5.76 1.35 24.70
C GLY A 59 4.28 1.00 24.70
N SER A 60 3.56 1.42 25.74
CA SER A 60 2.13 1.18 25.92
C SER A 60 1.28 2.10 25.02
N GLU A 61 1.27 1.81 23.72
CA GLU A 61 0.39 2.49 22.75
C GLU A 61 -1.06 2.00 22.90
N GLY A 62 -2.01 2.92 23.09
CA GLY A 62 -3.44 2.62 23.33
C GLY A 62 -4.08 1.75 22.23
N PRO A 63 -4.65 0.57 22.54
CA PRO A 63 -5.00 -0.43 21.53
C PRO A 63 -6.42 -0.24 20.95
N SER A 64 -6.57 0.57 19.89
CA SER A 64 -7.60 0.35 18.83
C SER A 64 -7.62 1.40 17.72
N SER A 65 -7.79 2.69 18.05
CA SER A 65 -8.12 3.76 17.07
C SER A 65 -7.18 3.80 15.86
N ASN A 66 -5.87 3.70 16.09
CA ASN A 66 -4.85 3.79 15.05
C ASN A 66 -4.98 2.65 14.02
N ARG A 67 -5.34 1.43 14.48
CA ARG A 67 -5.61 0.28 13.60
C ARG A 67 -6.88 0.50 12.77
N ILE A 68 -7.93 1.04 13.38
CA ILE A 68 -9.19 1.35 12.70
C ILE A 68 -8.99 2.43 11.63
N ILE A 69 -8.25 3.50 11.93
CA ILE A 69 -7.91 4.55 10.95
C ILE A 69 -7.13 3.98 9.76
N VAL A 70 -6.10 3.16 10.01
CA VAL A 70 -5.30 2.52 8.94
C VAL A 70 -6.15 1.55 8.11
N LEU A 71 -7.05 0.78 8.73
CA LEU A 71 -7.97 -0.12 8.02
C LEU A 71 -8.98 0.66 7.16
N ILE A 72 -9.59 1.72 7.69
CA ILE A 72 -10.50 2.60 6.94
C ILE A 72 -9.74 3.24 5.76
N GLY A 73 -8.57 3.83 5.99
CA GLY A 73 -7.76 4.44 4.93
C GLY A 73 -7.33 3.44 3.85
N SER A 74 -6.93 2.23 4.23
CA SER A 74 -6.58 1.15 3.29
C SER A 74 -7.78 0.69 2.47
N LEU A 75 -8.95 0.58 3.11
CA LEU A 75 -10.20 0.23 2.44
C LEU A 75 -10.64 1.33 1.48
N THR A 76 -10.54 2.60 1.88
CA THR A 76 -10.78 3.76 0.99
C THR A 76 -9.86 3.72 -0.22
N ILE A 77 -8.55 3.51 -0.04
CA ILE A 77 -7.59 3.35 -1.15
C ILE A 77 -7.94 2.17 -2.06
N PHE A 78 -8.38 1.05 -1.50
CA PHE A 78 -8.78 -0.13 -2.26
C PHE A 78 -10.00 0.14 -3.15
N VAL A 79 -11.06 0.74 -2.61
CA VAL A 79 -12.25 1.10 -3.39
C VAL A 79 -11.90 2.19 -4.43
N LEU A 80 -11.03 3.16 -4.10
CA LEU A 80 -10.49 4.17 -5.03
C LEU A 80 -9.90 3.46 -6.26
N ALA A 81 -8.98 2.52 -6.01
CA ALA A 81 -8.23 1.83 -7.05
C ALA A 81 -9.12 0.96 -7.94
N VAL A 82 -10.15 0.32 -7.39
CA VAL A 82 -11.12 -0.46 -8.18
C VAL A 82 -11.91 0.43 -9.14
N PHE A 83 -12.37 1.60 -8.69
CA PHE A 83 -13.12 2.53 -9.56
C PHE A 83 -12.23 3.12 -10.66
N VAL A 84 -11.01 3.53 -10.32
CA VAL A 84 -10.02 4.01 -11.30
C VAL A 84 -9.69 2.90 -12.32
N GLY A 85 -9.49 1.66 -11.86
CA GLY A 85 -9.25 0.51 -12.74
C GLY A 85 -10.40 0.25 -13.71
N PHE A 86 -11.65 0.32 -13.24
CA PHE A 86 -12.84 0.15 -14.07
C PHE A 86 -12.94 1.25 -15.16
N GLU A 87 -12.80 2.52 -14.79
CA GLU A 87 -12.87 3.64 -15.74
C GLU A 87 -11.73 3.60 -16.77
N VAL A 88 -10.51 3.21 -16.37
CA VAL A 88 -9.37 3.04 -17.29
C VAL A 88 -9.60 1.90 -18.27
N ILE A 89 -10.12 0.75 -17.82
CA ILE A 89 -10.41 -0.41 -18.69
C ILE A 89 -11.56 -0.12 -19.67
N ASN A 90 -12.53 0.72 -19.28
CA ASN A 90 -13.62 1.11 -20.18
C ASN A 90 -13.21 2.12 -21.28
N LYS A 91 -12.06 2.79 -21.13
CA LYS A 91 -11.58 3.79 -22.10
C LYS A 91 -10.57 3.25 -23.13
N VAL A 92 -10.11 2.01 -23.03
CA VAL A 92 -9.23 1.42 -24.05
C VAL A 92 -10.00 0.98 -25.30
N PRO A 93 -9.47 1.19 -26.51
CA PRO A 93 -10.09 0.72 -27.74
C PRO A 93 -10.06 -0.81 -27.82
N PRO A 94 -11.06 -1.45 -28.48
CA PRO A 94 -11.23 -2.91 -28.42
C PRO A 94 -10.10 -3.71 -29.08
N THR A 95 -9.30 -3.08 -29.94
CA THR A 95 -8.06 -3.65 -30.50
C THR A 95 -7.01 -3.98 -29.43
N LEU A 96 -7.06 -3.32 -28.27
CA LEU A 96 -6.09 -3.48 -27.18
C LEU A 96 -6.57 -4.40 -26.05
N HIS A 97 -7.78 -4.99 -26.10
CA HIS A 97 -8.23 -5.92 -25.03
C HIS A 97 -7.28 -7.10 -24.83
N THR A 98 -6.78 -7.72 -25.91
CA THR A 98 -5.85 -8.87 -25.80
C THR A 98 -4.46 -8.47 -25.26
N PRO A 99 -3.80 -7.40 -25.77
CA PRO A 99 -2.63 -6.83 -25.12
C PRO A 99 -2.84 -6.44 -23.65
N LEU A 100 -4.00 -5.87 -23.30
CA LEU A 100 -4.31 -5.44 -21.94
C LEU A 100 -4.58 -6.63 -21.00
N MET A 101 -5.19 -7.71 -21.49
CA MET A 101 -5.33 -8.98 -20.76
C MET A 101 -3.97 -9.63 -20.46
N SER A 102 -2.99 -9.50 -21.36
CA SER A 102 -1.59 -9.90 -21.09
C SER A 102 -0.89 -8.92 -20.13
N GLY A 103 -1.16 -7.62 -20.26
CA GLY A 103 -0.58 -6.57 -19.42
C GLY A 103 -1.03 -6.66 -17.96
N SER A 104 -2.31 -6.95 -17.68
CA SER A 104 -2.82 -7.14 -16.32
C SER A 104 -2.20 -8.36 -15.63
N ASN A 105 -1.88 -9.42 -16.38
CA ASN A 105 -1.11 -10.55 -15.88
C ASN A 105 0.31 -10.12 -15.46
N ALA A 106 1.00 -9.27 -16.23
CA ALA A 106 2.30 -8.72 -15.85
C ALA A 106 2.24 -7.85 -14.58
N ILE A 107 1.16 -7.07 -14.41
CA ILE A 107 0.93 -6.22 -13.24
C ILE A 107 0.68 -7.06 -11.97
N SER A 108 0.10 -8.27 -12.10
CA SER A 108 -0.04 -9.21 -10.97
C SER A 108 1.31 -9.70 -10.39
N GLY A 109 2.40 -9.46 -11.12
CA GLY A 109 3.77 -9.72 -10.70
C GLY A 109 4.24 -8.91 -9.48
N ILE A 110 3.44 -7.95 -8.99
CA ILE A 110 3.62 -7.28 -7.68
C ILE A 110 3.77 -8.28 -6.51
N THR A 111 3.28 -9.52 -6.68
CA THR A 111 3.55 -10.67 -5.80
C THR A 111 5.03 -10.88 -5.44
N ILE A 112 5.98 -10.41 -6.28
CA ILE A 112 7.42 -10.42 -5.97
C ILE A 112 7.76 -9.70 -4.66
N VAL A 113 7.06 -8.59 -4.36
CA VAL A 113 7.25 -7.83 -3.10
C VAL A 113 6.83 -8.68 -1.91
N GLY A 114 5.70 -9.38 -2.02
CA GLY A 114 5.25 -10.34 -1.01
C GLY A 114 6.22 -11.51 -0.81
N ALA A 115 6.77 -12.06 -1.89
CA ALA A 115 7.74 -13.15 -1.84
C ALA A 115 9.06 -12.73 -1.17
N ILE A 116 9.57 -11.52 -1.47
CA ILE A 116 10.76 -10.96 -0.82
C ILE A 116 10.51 -10.74 0.67
N LEU A 117 9.39 -10.12 1.04
CA LEU A 117 9.01 -9.89 2.44
C LEU A 117 8.83 -11.20 3.23
N ALA A 118 8.23 -12.23 2.62
CA ALA A 118 8.07 -13.54 3.24
C ALA A 118 9.41 -14.27 3.45
N THR A 119 10.36 -14.12 2.52
CA THR A 119 11.67 -14.79 2.56
C THR A 119 12.64 -14.11 3.54
N GLY A 120 12.61 -12.78 3.63
CA GLY A 120 13.62 -11.97 4.32
C GLY A 120 13.77 -12.24 5.83
N PHE A 121 12.79 -12.88 6.47
CA PHE A 121 12.82 -13.18 7.91
C PHE A 121 13.17 -14.64 8.24
N GLN A 122 13.39 -15.51 7.24
CA GLN A 122 13.59 -16.94 7.50
C GLN A 122 15.05 -17.35 7.57
N LYS A 123 15.40 -18.04 8.67
CA LYS A 123 16.69 -18.72 8.84
C LYS A 123 16.74 -19.98 7.95
N PHE A 124 17.95 -20.47 7.67
CA PHE A 124 18.18 -21.65 6.83
C PHE A 124 17.30 -22.85 7.23
N GLY A 125 16.52 -23.36 6.27
CA GLY A 125 15.54 -24.42 6.47
C GLY A 125 14.50 -24.45 5.33
N PHE A 126 13.48 -25.32 5.44
CA PHE A 126 12.43 -25.50 4.43
C PHE A 126 11.72 -24.20 4.02
N GLY A 127 11.54 -23.28 4.96
CA GLY A 127 10.96 -21.96 4.67
C GLY A 127 11.79 -21.16 3.66
N SER A 128 13.10 -21.05 3.88
CA SER A 128 14.02 -20.34 2.97
C SER A 128 13.98 -20.92 1.54
N LEU A 129 13.85 -22.25 1.41
CA LEU A 129 13.69 -22.91 0.11
C LEU A 129 12.35 -22.56 -0.57
N MET A 130 11.25 -22.53 0.18
CA MET A 130 9.95 -22.10 -0.34
C MET A 130 9.89 -20.61 -0.66
N GLY A 131 10.56 -19.77 0.12
CA GLY A 131 10.71 -18.34 -0.16
C GLY A 131 11.50 -18.10 -1.45
N PHE A 132 12.63 -18.80 -1.64
CA PHE A 132 13.38 -18.79 -2.89
C PHE A 132 12.52 -19.25 -4.09
N ALA A 133 11.76 -20.34 -3.93
CA ALA A 133 10.84 -20.82 -4.97
C ALA A 133 9.74 -19.79 -5.28
N ALA A 134 9.17 -19.12 -4.26
CA ALA A 134 8.18 -18.07 -4.44
C ALA A 134 8.74 -16.84 -5.18
N ILE A 135 9.98 -16.44 -4.88
CA ILE A 135 10.69 -15.38 -5.62
C ILE A 135 10.88 -15.77 -7.09
N VAL A 136 11.33 -17.00 -7.37
CA VAL A 136 11.50 -17.51 -8.75
C VAL A 136 10.17 -17.52 -9.50
N LEU A 137 9.09 -18.02 -8.89
CA LEU A 137 7.75 -18.05 -9.50
C LEU A 137 7.19 -16.65 -9.75
N ALA A 138 7.36 -15.71 -8.82
CA ALA A 138 6.98 -14.32 -9.01
C ALA A 138 7.79 -13.64 -10.12
N MET A 139 9.10 -13.91 -10.22
CA MET A 139 9.94 -13.41 -11.32
C MET A 139 9.50 -13.95 -12.68
N ILE A 140 9.05 -15.21 -12.77
CA ILE A 140 8.49 -15.79 -14.01
C ILE A 140 7.20 -15.07 -14.41
N ASN A 141 6.32 -14.75 -13.45
CA ASN A 141 5.09 -13.99 -13.72
C ASN A 141 5.40 -12.57 -14.25
N VAL A 142 6.29 -11.84 -13.57
CA VAL A 142 6.78 -10.51 -13.99
C VAL A 142 7.40 -10.56 -15.40
N ALA A 143 8.47 -11.33 -15.57
CA ALA A 143 9.25 -11.33 -16.81
C ALA A 143 8.47 -11.92 -18.00
N GLY A 144 7.73 -13.01 -17.78
CA GLY A 144 6.89 -13.62 -18.80
C GLY A 144 5.74 -12.71 -19.23
N GLY A 145 5.08 -12.05 -18.27
CA GLY A 145 4.01 -11.08 -18.54
C GLY A 145 4.49 -9.91 -19.40
N PHE A 146 5.64 -9.31 -19.08
CA PHE A 146 6.20 -8.22 -19.89
C PHE A 146 6.68 -8.69 -21.27
N TRP A 147 7.29 -9.87 -21.37
CA TRP A 147 7.76 -10.42 -22.66
C TRP A 147 6.60 -10.67 -23.65
N VAL A 148 5.53 -11.32 -23.19
CA VAL A 148 4.34 -11.60 -24.01
C VAL A 148 3.64 -10.30 -24.42
N THR A 149 3.47 -9.37 -23.47
CA THR A 149 2.84 -8.07 -23.72
C THR A 149 3.66 -7.25 -24.72
N HIS A 150 4.99 -7.23 -24.61
CA HIS A 150 5.86 -6.58 -25.60
C HIS A 150 5.70 -7.19 -27.00
N ARG A 151 5.68 -8.54 -27.12
CA ARG A 151 5.43 -9.21 -28.41
C ARG A 151 4.07 -8.82 -29.02
N MET A 152 3.02 -8.70 -28.21
CA MET A 152 1.71 -8.25 -28.68
C MET A 152 1.70 -6.77 -29.12
N LEU A 153 2.35 -5.89 -28.36
CA LEU A 153 2.42 -4.45 -28.67
C LEU A 153 3.29 -4.13 -29.90
N VAL A 154 4.33 -4.93 -30.17
CA VAL A 154 5.16 -4.79 -31.38
C VAL A 154 4.32 -4.94 -32.66
N MET A 155 3.21 -5.70 -32.64
CA MET A 155 2.32 -5.86 -33.80
C MET A 155 1.48 -4.60 -34.11
N PHE A 156 1.40 -3.64 -33.18
CA PHE A 156 0.73 -2.36 -33.39
C PHE A 156 1.67 -1.24 -33.86
N LYS A 157 2.99 -1.50 -33.95
CA LYS A 157 3.91 -0.58 -34.63
C LYS A 157 3.64 -0.64 -36.13
N LYS A 158 3.09 0.45 -36.67
CA LYS A 158 3.05 0.71 -38.11
C LYS A 158 4.47 0.60 -38.68
N LYS A 159 4.56 0.00 -39.87
CA LYS A 159 5.70 0.18 -40.78
C LYS A 159 5.61 1.57 -41.42
#